data_AF-A0A2S7DRN5-F1
#
_entry.id   AF-A0A2S7DRN5-F1
#
_cell.length_a   1.000
_cell.length_b   1.000
_cell.length_c   1.000
_cell.angle_alpha   90.00
_cell.angle_beta   90.00
_cell.angle_gamma   90.00
#
_symmetry.space_group_name_H-M   'P 1'
#
loop_
_entity.id
_entity.type
_entity.pdbx_description
1 polymer ?
#
loop_
_entity_poly.entity_id
_entity_poly.type
_entity_poly.pdbx_seq_one_letter_code
_entity_poly.pdbx_strand_id
1 'polypeptide(L)'
;MEHCLPTQRGNVSMTNLQVVNAILYVAEHGCKWRGLPKRFGNWHTVYTRMNRWAKAGVLDRMFAQLQKSQIVRIKIEAVWLDSTSIKVHPDGTGALKK
;
A
#
# COMPACT_ATOMS: atom_id res chain seq x y z
N MET A 1 -8.37 16.80 -4.70
CA MET A 1 -7.80 15.59 -4.05
C MET A 1 -8.00 15.58 -2.53
N GLU A 2 -7.92 16.71 -1.83
CA GLU A 2 -7.97 16.70 -0.35
C GLU A 2 -9.29 16.17 0.22
N HIS A 3 -10.41 16.34 -0.48
CA HIS A 3 -11.74 15.90 0.00
C HIS A 3 -11.90 14.37 0.12
N CYS A 4 -11.07 13.58 -0.58
CA CYS A 4 -11.19 12.11 -0.56
C CYS A 4 -10.27 11.45 0.45
N LEU A 5 -9.40 12.22 1.12
CA LEU A 5 -8.47 11.70 2.12
C LEU A 5 -9.09 11.77 3.51
N PRO A 6 -8.88 10.77 4.38
CA PRO A 6 -9.42 10.79 5.72
C PRO A 6 -8.75 11.90 6.55
N THR A 7 -9.55 12.58 7.36
CA THR A 7 -9.06 13.59 8.31
C THR A 7 -8.05 12.97 9.25
N GLN A 8 -6.86 13.58 9.33
CA GLN A 8 -5.83 13.18 10.27
C GLN A 8 -6.25 13.59 11.69
N ARG A 9 -6.37 12.62 12.61
CA ARG A 9 -6.72 12.88 14.02
C ARG A 9 -5.50 12.60 14.91
N GLY A 10 -5.29 13.48 15.90
CA GLY A 10 -4.17 13.39 16.85
C GLY A 10 -2.85 13.95 16.30
N ASN A 11 -1.75 13.65 16.99
CA ASN A 11 -0.41 14.05 16.56
C ASN A 11 0.11 13.07 15.50
N VAL A 12 0.08 13.47 14.23
CA VAL A 12 0.44 12.60 13.09
C VAL A 12 1.73 13.09 12.46
N SER A 13 2.79 12.29 12.57
CA SER A 13 4.14 12.63 12.09
C SER A 13 4.30 12.62 10.56
N MET A 14 3.37 11.97 9.84
CA MET A 14 3.43 11.84 8.39
C MET A 14 2.13 12.36 7.78
N THR A 15 2.22 13.26 6.81
CA THR A 15 1.04 13.85 6.16
C THR A 15 0.36 12.83 5.24
N ASN A 16 -0.92 13.04 4.93
CA ASN A 16 -1.60 12.19 3.96
C ASN A 16 -0.91 12.21 2.59
N LEU A 17 -0.40 13.37 2.15
CA LEU A 17 0.30 13.49 0.87
C LEU A 17 1.60 12.66 0.84
N GLN A 18 2.37 12.63 1.94
CA GLN A 18 3.56 11.77 2.04
C GLN A 18 3.21 10.29 1.91
N VAL A 19 2.11 9.85 2.54
CA VAL A 19 1.61 8.47 2.40
C VAL A 19 1.23 8.19 0.95
N VAL A 20 0.49 9.09 0.29
CA VAL A 20 0.07 8.93 -1.10
C VAL A 20 1.28 8.84 -2.03
N ASN A 21 2.26 9.72 -1.89
CA ASN A 21 3.50 9.69 -2.69
C ASN A 21 4.25 8.36 -2.52
N ALA A 22 4.32 7.84 -1.30
CA ALA A 22 4.95 6.55 -1.03
C ALA A 22 4.20 5.38 -1.68
N ILE A 23 2.87 5.39 -1.64
CA ILE A 23 2.02 4.38 -2.29
C ILE A 23 2.18 4.44 -3.80
N LEU A 24 2.15 5.63 -4.39
CA LEU A 24 2.34 5.84 -5.83
C LEU A 24 3.70 5.35 -6.30
N TYR A 25 4.77 5.65 -5.54
CA TYR A 25 6.10 5.15 -5.85
C TYR A 25 6.14 3.62 -5.92
N VAL A 26 5.56 2.94 -4.92
CA VAL A 26 5.48 1.47 -4.88
C VAL A 26 4.67 0.92 -6.05
N ALA A 27 3.54 1.56 -6.38
CA ALA A 27 2.68 1.14 -7.48
C ALA A 27 3.33 1.33 -8.86
N GLU A 28 4.07 2.43 -9.05
CA GLU A 28 4.75 2.75 -10.31
C GLU A 28 6.00 1.89 -10.53
N HIS A 29 6.79 1.66 -9.49
CA HIS A 29 8.07 0.95 -9.59
C HIS A 29 7.94 -0.56 -9.32
N GLY A 30 6.77 -1.03 -8.87
CA GLY A 30 6.51 -2.44 -8.56
C GLY A 30 7.41 -3.03 -7.46
N CYS A 31 7.97 -2.19 -6.57
CA CYS A 31 8.92 -2.66 -5.56
C CYS A 31 8.22 -3.26 -4.35
N LYS A 32 8.88 -4.20 -3.65
CA LYS A 32 8.41 -4.66 -2.33
C LYS A 32 8.36 -3.48 -1.36
N TRP A 33 7.40 -3.48 -0.43
CA TRP A 33 7.28 -2.43 0.60
C TRP A 33 8.59 -2.20 1.38
N ARG A 34 9.33 -3.26 1.72
CA ARG A 34 10.63 -3.15 2.40
C ARG A 34 11.73 -2.47 1.56
N GLY A 35 11.54 -2.40 0.25
CA GLY A 35 12.41 -1.66 -0.68
C GLY A 35 12.03 -0.19 -0.84
N LEU A 36 11.01 0.31 -0.13
CA LEU A 36 10.63 1.72 -0.17
C LEU A 36 11.81 2.60 0.26
N PRO A 37 12.24 3.56 -0.57
CA PRO A 37 13.31 4.47 -0.21
C PRO A 37 12.98 5.28 1.06
N LYS A 38 13.96 5.43 1.96
CA LYS A 38 13.80 6.11 3.26
C LYS A 38 13.24 7.55 3.16
N ARG A 39 13.44 8.23 2.03
CA ARG A 39 12.87 9.56 1.75
C ARG A 39 11.34 9.61 1.82
N PHE A 40 10.67 8.46 1.62
CA PHE A 40 9.21 8.34 1.72
C PHE A 40 8.73 7.98 3.14
N GLY A 41 9.65 7.87 4.09
CA GLY A 41 9.35 7.50 5.47
C GLY A 41 9.45 6.00 5.74
N ASN A 42 8.96 5.59 6.91
CA ASN A 42 8.99 4.19 7.33
C ASN A 42 7.98 3.37 6.52
N TRP A 43 8.48 2.35 5.81
CA TRP A 43 7.65 1.45 5.00
C TRP A 43 6.51 0.82 5.79
N HIS A 44 6.72 0.47 7.06
CA HIS A 44 5.69 -0.16 7.89
C HIS A 44 4.55 0.82 8.16
N THR A 45 4.86 2.09 8.45
CA THR A 45 3.86 3.14 8.68
C THR A 45 3.03 3.38 7.42
N VAL A 46 3.68 3.47 6.25
CA VAL A 46 3.01 3.63 4.95
C VAL A 46 2.09 2.43 4.69
N TYR A 47 2.61 1.21 4.83
CA TYR A 47 1.86 -0.03 4.60
C TYR A 47 0.62 -0.12 5.50
N THR A 48 0.77 0.12 6.81
CA THR A 48 -0.36 0.05 7.75
C THR A 48 -1.44 1.08 7.43
N ARG A 49 -1.06 2.30 7.04
CA ARG A 49 -2.04 3.33 6.63
C ARG A 49 -2.70 2.98 5.30
N MET A 50 -1.93 2.52 4.32
CA MET A 50 -2.44 2.04 3.03
C MET A 50 -3.46 0.94 3.23
N ASN A 51 -3.15 -0.11 4.02
CA ASN A 51 -4.06 -1.22 4.29
C ASN A 51 -5.35 -0.74 4.97
N ARG A 52 -5.26 0.19 5.93
CA ARG A 52 -6.45 0.80 6.55
C ARG A 52 -7.30 1.57 5.52
N TRP A 53 -6.66 2.31 4.62
CA TRP A 53 -7.33 3.08 3.58
C TRP A 53 -7.96 2.20 2.51
N ALA A 54 -7.32 1.09 2.15
CA ALA A 54 -7.87 0.08 1.26
C ALA A 54 -9.17 -0.49 1.84
N LYS A 55 -9.14 -0.95 3.10
CA LYS A 55 -10.33 -1.48 3.80
C LYS A 55 -11.46 -0.46 3.94
N ALA A 56 -11.13 0.84 3.99
CA ALA A 56 -12.10 1.93 4.09
C ALA A 56 -12.56 2.48 2.71
N GLY A 57 -12.14 1.88 1.60
CA GLY A 57 -12.47 2.35 0.24
C GLY A 57 -11.95 3.76 -0.07
N VAL A 58 -10.95 4.24 0.66
CA VAL A 58 -10.33 5.56 0.45
C VAL A 58 -9.48 5.53 -0.81
N LEU A 59 -8.71 4.45 -1.01
CA LEU A 59 -7.83 4.31 -2.15
C LEU A 59 -8.61 4.29 -3.47
N ASP A 60 -9.72 3.57 -3.54
CA ASP A 60 -10.55 3.50 -4.75
C ASP A 60 -11.07 4.88 -5.17
N ARG A 61 -11.59 5.66 -4.20
CA ARG A 61 -12.06 7.02 -4.45
C ARG A 61 -10.92 7.96 -4.87
N MET A 62 -9.77 7.85 -4.22
CA MET A 62 -8.60 8.66 -4.54
C MET A 62 -8.07 8.36 -5.94
N PHE A 63 -7.92 7.08 -6.31
CA PHE A 63 -7.42 6.69 -7.62
C PHE A 63 -8.40 7.02 -8.75
N ALA A 64 -9.71 6.86 -8.52
CA ALA A 64 -10.72 7.30 -9.48
C ALA A 64 -10.59 8.81 -9.77
N GLN A 65 -10.32 9.64 -8.77
CA GLN A 65 -10.11 11.08 -8.97
C GLN A 65 -8.77 11.36 -9.69
N LEU A 66 -7.69 10.67 -9.31
CA LEU A 66 -6.39 10.82 -9.97
C LEU A 66 -6.42 10.45 -11.46
N GLN A 67 -7.14 9.39 -11.81
CA GLN A 67 -7.35 8.96 -13.19
C GLN A 67 -8.23 9.95 -13.96
N LYS A 68 -9.31 10.47 -13.34
CA LYS A 68 -10.13 11.54 -13.94
C LYS A 68 -9.32 12.80 -14.24
N SER A 69 -8.41 13.18 -13.34
CA SER A 69 -7.50 14.31 -13.54
C SER A 69 -6.32 14.02 -14.48
N GLN A 70 -6.23 12.81 -15.06
CA GLN A 70 -5.13 12.38 -15.92
C GLN A 70 -3.73 12.49 -15.29
N ILE A 71 -3.66 12.51 -13.95
CA ILE A 71 -2.40 12.64 -13.20
C ILE A 71 -1.67 11.29 -13.14
N VAL A 72 -2.43 10.18 -13.14
CA VAL A 72 -1.88 8.82 -13.00
C VAL A 72 -2.58 7.90 -13.99
N ARG A 73 -1.79 7.13 -14.76
CA ARG A 73 -2.26 6.09 -15.70
C ARG A 73 -2.20 4.66 -15.13
N ILE A 74 -2.02 4.54 -13.81
CA ILE A 74 -1.86 3.27 -13.11
C ILE A 74 -3.24 2.78 -12.68
N LYS A 75 -3.60 1.55 -13.08
CA LYS A 75 -4.76 0.82 -12.55
C LYS A 75 -4.28 0.01 -11.34
N ILE A 76 -4.60 0.47 -10.15
CA ILE A 76 -4.21 -0.22 -8.91
C ILE A 76 -5.34 -1.15 -8.52
N GLU A 77 -5.17 -2.43 -8.82
CA GLU A 77 -6.01 -3.52 -8.30
C GLU A 77 -5.60 -3.73 -6.82
N ALA A 78 -6.01 -2.83 -5.94
CA ALA A 78 -5.50 -2.66 -4.57
C ALA A 78 -5.82 -3.81 -3.58
N VAL A 79 -6.22 -5.00 -4.05
CA VAL A 79 -6.91 -5.96 -3.19
C VAL A 79 -6.06 -7.18 -2.78
N TRP A 80 -4.91 -7.49 -3.40
CA TRP A 80 -4.22 -8.76 -3.11
C TRP A 80 -2.67 -8.73 -3.13
N LEU A 81 -2.03 -7.68 -2.60
CA LEU A 81 -0.57 -7.66 -2.46
C LEU A 81 -0.07 -8.23 -1.10
N ASP A 82 -0.78 -9.19 -0.52
CA ASP A 82 -0.31 -9.94 0.66
C ASP A 82 -0.49 -11.46 0.56
N SER A 83 0.02 -12.08 -0.50
CA SER A 83 0.59 -13.42 -0.32
C SER A 83 1.87 -13.53 -1.11
N THR A 84 3.00 -13.47 -0.41
CA THR A 84 4.15 -14.26 -0.83
C THR A 84 3.69 -15.71 -0.89
N SER A 85 3.34 -16.21 -2.07
CA SER A 85 3.32 -17.64 -2.31
C SER A 85 4.78 -18.09 -2.39
N ILE A 86 5.29 -18.63 -1.28
CA ILE A 86 6.47 -19.48 -1.35
C ILE A 86 5.96 -20.81 -1.89
N LYS A 87 6.39 -21.21 -3.09
CA LYS A 87 6.30 -22.61 -3.49
C LYS A 87 7.21 -23.38 -2.53
N VAL A 88 6.61 -24.09 -1.58
CA VAL A 88 7.32 -25.07 -0.77
C VAL A 88 7.55 -26.29 -1.68
N HIS A 89 8.76 -26.85 -1.67
CA HIS A 89 8.99 -28.16 -2.28
C HIS A 89 8.06 -29.19 -1.60
N PRO A 90 7.56 -30.21 -2.31
CA PRO A 90 6.72 -31.27 -1.73
C PRO A 90 7.30 -31.90 -0.44
N ASP A 91 8.63 -31.94 -0.31
CA ASP A 91 9.36 -32.45 0.85
C ASP A 91 9.29 -31.58 2.12
N GLY A 92 8.66 -30.40 2.08
CA GLY A 92 8.45 -29.57 3.28
C GLY A 92 7.28 -30.02 4.17
N THR A 93 6.53 -31.05 3.77
CA THR A 93 5.33 -31.51 4.47
C THR A 93 5.59 -32.81 5.22
N GLY A 94 6.10 -32.72 6.44
CA GLY A 94 6.00 -33.84 7.37
C GLY A 94 7.12 -33.96 8.39
N ALA A 95 6.90 -33.38 9.57
CA ALA A 95 7.38 -34.00 10.80
C ALA A 95 6.14 -34.34 11.64
N LEU A 96 5.79 -35.63 11.69
CA LEU A 96 4.84 -36.15 12.67
C LEU A 96 5.43 -35.93 14.07
N LYS A 97 4.79 -35.11 14.89
CA LYS A 97 5.11 -35.03 16.32
C LYS A 97 4.77 -36.38 16.97
N LYS A 98 5.75 -36.92 17.70
CA LYS A 98 5.61 -38.07 18.60
C LYS A 98 4.90 -37.66 19.89
#